data_AF-A0A075K1H6-F1
#
_entry.id   AF-A0A075K1H6-F1
#
_cell.length_a   1.000
_cell.length_b   1.000
_cell.length_c   1.000
_cell.angle_alpha   90.00
_cell.angle_beta   90.00
_cell.angle_gamma   90.00
#
_symmetry.space_group_name_H-M   'P 1'
#
loop_
_entity.id
_entity.type
_entity.pdbx_description
1 polymer ?
#
loop_
_entity_poly.entity_id
_entity_poly.type
_entity_poly.pdbx_seq_one_letter_code
_entity_poly.pdbx_strand_id
1 'polypeptide(L)'
;MRSLSFCLALFALAVITTATAQTGPRLTGSAVIAELKDAQQKLDTRIQLHPDEPLKTVSQRLAQWQEALKKSLGTDAAQPVDLMGDARRAQAMRAHAAAMRTAALMDSCTHCLDGDAAVMAQALALTVDRLADARDAPSAPPPVVESVETPDRRAIFAVRSGEGDKHLVLAGRNLADAQCADPQVSATDEKGTPSAVQPTVTNAQPGRIELTLPAGSGLTPGSYVLHVKSQRKAFLVGCVAQPEALGVLQIAPAPRFAVTYTLDARCSPQPGGEPAKTGSLPALTAYGATQVAQVEPDACPTPVGYTLSAQVTYADGSQAGISPIAQPADAAITAGLPGGLSLQWNPAVRQLVLRSAANACTGFY
;
A
#
# COMPACT_ATOMS: atom_id res chain seq x y z
N MET A 1 4.35 -82.52 -34.34
CA MET A 1 5.78 -82.24 -34.07
C MET A 1 5.90 -80.80 -33.59
N ARG A 2 6.46 -80.61 -32.37
CA ARG A 2 7.41 -79.55 -31.94
C ARG A 2 7.63 -78.37 -32.92
N SER A 3 7.65 -77.07 -32.59
CA SER A 3 8.09 -76.37 -31.36
C SER A 3 7.85 -74.84 -31.40
N LEU A 4 7.67 -74.27 -30.20
CA LEU A 4 8.18 -72.99 -29.62
C LEU A 4 8.01 -71.58 -30.24
N SER A 5 7.32 -70.73 -29.44
CA SER A 5 7.74 -69.45 -28.81
C SER A 5 8.23 -68.24 -29.65
N PHE A 6 7.66 -67.04 -29.47
CA PHE A 6 8.01 -66.05 -28.43
C PHE A 6 7.16 -64.75 -28.53
N CYS A 7 6.92 -64.13 -27.36
CA CYS A 7 6.46 -62.78 -26.97
C CYS A 7 6.35 -61.67 -28.05
N LEU A 8 5.46 -60.67 -27.97
CA LEU A 8 5.23 -59.74 -26.85
C LEU A 8 3.90 -58.99 -27.06
N ALA A 9 3.14 -58.83 -26.00
CA ALA A 9 1.98 -57.94 -25.91
C ALA A 9 2.42 -56.51 -25.57
N LEU A 10 1.74 -55.51 -26.12
CA LEU A 10 1.72 -54.15 -25.57
C LEU A 10 0.35 -53.52 -25.87
N PHE A 11 -0.54 -53.62 -24.88
CA PHE A 11 -1.74 -52.80 -24.73
C PHE A 11 -1.32 -51.39 -24.30
N ALA A 12 -1.62 -50.38 -25.10
CA ALA A 12 -1.61 -49.00 -24.65
C ALA A 12 -3.04 -48.59 -24.28
N LEU A 13 -3.39 -48.72 -22.99
CA LEU A 13 -4.57 -48.05 -22.42
C LEU A 13 -4.30 -46.55 -22.41
N ALA A 14 -5.03 -45.79 -23.22
CA ALA A 14 -5.13 -44.35 -23.09
C ALA A 14 -5.91 -44.04 -21.80
N VAL A 15 -5.18 -43.73 -20.72
CA VAL A 15 -5.75 -43.13 -19.51
C VAL A 15 -6.13 -41.70 -19.85
N ILE A 16 -7.42 -41.45 -20.05
CA ILE A 16 -7.99 -40.11 -20.04
C ILE A 16 -7.91 -39.64 -18.59
N THR A 17 -6.84 -38.94 -18.22
CA THR A 17 -6.78 -38.20 -16.97
C THR A 17 -7.76 -37.05 -17.07
N THR A 18 -8.96 -37.22 -16.51
CA THR A 18 -9.81 -36.10 -16.14
C THR A 18 -9.01 -35.25 -15.16
N ALA A 19 -8.49 -34.11 -15.63
CA ALA A 19 -8.01 -33.06 -14.76
C ALA A 19 -9.20 -32.62 -13.89
N THR A 20 -9.31 -33.20 -12.70
CA THR A 20 -10.16 -32.64 -11.66
C THR A 20 -9.62 -31.25 -11.40
N ALA A 21 -10.39 -30.23 -11.78
CA ALA A 21 -10.12 -28.87 -11.35
C ALA A 21 -10.06 -28.92 -9.81
N GLN A 22 -8.85 -28.86 -9.26
CA GLN A 22 -8.62 -28.86 -7.83
C GLN A 22 -9.10 -27.49 -7.34
N THR A 23 -10.41 -27.34 -7.16
CA THR A 23 -11.03 -26.18 -6.52
C THR A 23 -10.35 -26.05 -5.17
N GLY A 24 -9.62 -24.96 -4.96
CA GLY A 24 -9.04 -24.63 -3.68
C GLY A 24 -10.10 -24.69 -2.56
N PRO A 25 -9.67 -24.77 -1.29
CA PRO A 25 -10.59 -24.83 -0.17
C PRO A 25 -11.59 -23.67 -0.26
N ARG A 26 -12.89 -24.00 -0.19
CA ARG A 26 -13.94 -22.98 -0.19
C ARG A 26 -13.81 -22.12 1.06
N LEU A 27 -14.03 -20.81 0.92
CA LEU A 27 -14.04 -19.89 2.06
C LEU A 27 -15.15 -20.31 3.04
N THR A 28 -14.80 -20.60 4.29
CA THR A 28 -15.75 -20.91 5.37
C THR A 28 -15.82 -19.77 6.37
N GLY A 29 -16.90 -19.68 7.15
CA GLY A 29 -17.01 -18.69 8.21
C GLY A 29 -15.92 -18.83 9.29
N SER A 30 -15.50 -20.05 9.60
CA SER A 30 -14.42 -20.35 10.53
C SER A 30 -13.06 -19.86 10.02
N ALA A 31 -12.81 -19.98 8.71
CA ALA A 31 -11.61 -19.42 8.08
C ALA A 31 -11.60 -17.89 8.20
N VAL A 32 -12.71 -17.22 7.88
CA VAL A 32 -12.82 -15.75 8.00
C VAL A 32 -12.61 -15.29 9.45
N ILE A 33 -13.20 -15.98 10.44
CA ILE A 33 -13.00 -15.67 11.87
C ILE A 33 -11.53 -15.82 12.27
N ALA A 34 -10.82 -16.82 11.73
CA ALA A 34 -9.41 -17.04 11.99
C ALA A 34 -8.54 -15.97 11.31
N GLU A 35 -8.82 -15.61 10.07
CA GLU A 35 -8.15 -14.55 9.31
C GLU A 35 -8.28 -13.19 10.01
N LEU A 36 -9.49 -12.84 10.46
CA LEU A 36 -9.71 -11.62 11.24
C LEU A 36 -8.86 -11.60 12.51
N LYS A 37 -8.76 -12.72 13.22
CA LYS A 37 -7.96 -12.84 14.45
C LYS A 37 -6.48 -12.64 14.15
N ASP A 38 -5.96 -13.33 13.14
CA ASP A 38 -4.54 -13.25 12.75
C ASP A 38 -4.18 -11.83 12.28
N ALA A 39 -5.02 -11.24 11.42
CA ALA A 39 -4.86 -9.86 10.96
C ALA A 39 -4.87 -8.86 12.13
N GLN A 40 -5.81 -9.01 13.06
CA GLN A 40 -5.88 -8.16 14.26
C GLN A 40 -4.62 -8.30 15.13
N GLN A 41 -4.17 -9.53 15.41
CA GLN A 41 -2.99 -9.76 16.25
C GLN A 41 -1.70 -9.18 15.65
N LYS A 42 -1.52 -9.32 14.34
CA LYS A 42 -0.40 -8.70 13.61
C LYS A 42 -0.48 -7.18 13.66
N LEU A 43 -1.68 -6.64 13.46
CA LEU A 43 -1.92 -5.20 13.50
C LEU A 43 -1.67 -4.62 14.90
N ASP A 44 -2.16 -5.27 15.96
CA ASP A 44 -1.94 -4.86 17.35
C ASP A 44 -0.46 -4.87 17.71
N THR A 45 0.29 -5.88 17.25
CA THR A 45 1.74 -5.95 17.43
C THR A 45 2.43 -4.75 16.79
N ARG A 46 2.02 -4.38 15.57
CA ARG A 46 2.53 -3.19 14.89
C ARG A 46 2.19 -1.91 15.65
N ILE A 47 0.95 -1.75 16.11
CA ILE A 47 0.48 -0.56 16.85
C ILE A 47 1.26 -0.37 18.15
N GLN A 48 1.63 -1.46 18.84
CA GLN A 48 2.45 -1.39 20.05
C GLN A 48 3.86 -0.84 19.78
N LEU A 49 4.44 -1.18 18.62
CA LEU A 49 5.76 -0.68 18.20
C LEU A 49 5.69 0.73 17.62
N HIS A 50 4.62 1.02 16.86
CA HIS A 50 4.40 2.27 16.15
C HIS A 50 2.95 2.72 16.35
N PRO A 51 2.66 3.54 17.38
CA PRO A 51 1.30 3.99 17.66
C PRO A 51 0.70 4.77 16.49
N ASP A 52 -0.42 4.29 15.97
CA ASP A 52 -1.15 4.88 14.84
C ASP A 52 -2.65 4.79 15.12
N GLU A 53 -3.33 5.94 15.21
CA GLU A 53 -4.74 6.01 15.63
C GLU A 53 -5.70 5.40 14.59
N PRO A 54 -5.60 5.71 13.28
CA PRO A 54 -6.31 4.98 12.23
C PRO A 54 -6.20 3.46 12.36
N LEU A 55 -5.00 2.92 12.62
CA LEU A 55 -4.81 1.47 12.76
C LEU A 55 -5.47 0.90 14.02
N LYS A 56 -5.53 1.64 15.13
CA LYS A 56 -6.30 1.22 16.31
C LYS A 56 -7.79 1.08 16.00
N THR A 57 -8.36 2.03 15.26
CA THR A 57 -9.76 1.95 14.82
C THR A 57 -10.00 0.71 13.95
N VAL A 58 -9.07 0.41 13.03
CA VAL A 58 -9.11 -0.81 12.22
C VAL A 58 -9.09 -2.05 13.12
N SER A 59 -8.14 -2.16 14.05
CA SER A 59 -8.05 -3.31 14.97
C SER A 59 -9.35 -3.54 15.74
N GLN A 60 -9.94 -2.48 16.29
CA GLN A 60 -11.23 -2.53 16.98
C GLN A 60 -12.35 -3.04 16.06
N ARG A 61 -12.41 -2.56 14.80
CA ARG A 61 -13.40 -3.02 13.82
C ARG A 61 -13.24 -4.49 13.47
N LEU A 62 -11.99 -4.97 13.28
CA LEU A 62 -11.71 -6.38 13.01
C LEU A 62 -12.20 -7.27 14.18
N ALA A 63 -11.95 -6.85 15.42
CA ALA A 63 -12.44 -7.54 16.62
C ALA A 63 -13.98 -7.58 16.68
N GLN A 64 -14.64 -6.47 16.37
CA GLN A 64 -16.11 -6.38 16.33
C GLN A 64 -16.69 -7.33 15.28
N TRP A 65 -16.13 -7.39 14.08
CA TRP A 65 -16.56 -8.35 13.06
C TRP A 65 -16.30 -9.79 13.45
N GLN A 66 -15.17 -10.07 14.10
CA GLN A 66 -14.86 -11.41 14.56
C GLN A 66 -15.92 -11.90 15.54
N GLU A 67 -16.28 -11.09 16.53
CA GLU A 67 -17.30 -11.43 17.52
C GLU A 67 -18.69 -11.51 16.91
N ALA A 68 -19.05 -10.56 16.04
CA ALA A 68 -20.33 -10.57 15.34
C ALA A 68 -20.49 -11.83 14.47
N LEU A 69 -19.44 -12.26 13.77
CA LEU A 69 -19.45 -13.49 12.98
C LEU A 69 -19.52 -14.74 13.85
N LYS A 70 -18.76 -14.82 14.96
CA LYS A 70 -18.87 -15.94 15.90
C LYS A 70 -20.31 -16.09 16.41
N LYS A 71 -20.94 -14.98 16.79
CA LYS A 71 -22.32 -14.96 17.28
C LYS A 71 -23.34 -15.32 16.19
N SER A 72 -23.17 -14.78 14.98
CA SER A 72 -24.07 -14.96 13.84
C SER A 72 -24.00 -16.38 13.25
N LEU A 73 -22.81 -16.97 13.20
CA LEU A 73 -22.58 -18.27 12.60
C LEU A 73 -22.78 -19.41 13.59
N GLY A 74 -22.37 -19.25 14.86
CA GLY A 74 -22.51 -20.29 15.87
C GLY A 74 -21.94 -21.65 15.40
N THR A 75 -22.77 -22.68 15.39
CA THR A 75 -22.42 -24.03 14.90
C THR A 75 -22.22 -24.11 13.39
N ASP A 76 -22.73 -23.15 12.63
CA ASP A 76 -22.64 -23.11 11.16
C ASP A 76 -21.30 -22.51 10.67
N ALA A 77 -20.36 -22.17 11.56
CA ALA A 77 -19.10 -21.54 11.16
C ALA A 77 -18.28 -22.38 10.16
N ALA A 78 -18.39 -23.71 10.20
CA ALA A 78 -17.73 -24.59 9.24
C ALA A 78 -18.39 -24.60 7.85
N GLN A 79 -19.58 -24.01 7.70
CA GLN A 79 -20.29 -23.95 6.43
C GLN A 79 -19.52 -23.08 5.43
N PRO A 80 -19.44 -23.49 4.15
CA PRO A 80 -18.96 -22.64 3.07
C PRO A 80 -19.80 -21.36 2.92
N VAL A 81 -19.14 -20.22 2.74
CA VAL A 81 -19.76 -18.89 2.65
C VAL A 81 -20.77 -18.79 1.50
N ASP A 82 -20.50 -19.47 0.38
CA ASP A 82 -21.40 -19.56 -0.78
C ASP A 82 -22.71 -20.30 -0.49
N LEU A 83 -22.78 -21.05 0.61
CA LEU A 83 -23.99 -21.77 1.03
C LEU A 83 -24.75 -21.07 2.17
N MET A 84 -24.19 -20.00 2.75
CA MET A 84 -24.85 -19.22 3.80
C MET A 84 -26.00 -18.38 3.24
N GLY A 85 -26.96 -18.00 4.10
CA GLY A 85 -27.97 -17.00 3.74
C GLY A 85 -27.37 -15.61 3.47
N ASP A 86 -28.08 -14.79 2.70
CA ASP A 86 -27.51 -13.59 2.05
C ASP A 86 -26.82 -12.61 3.01
N ALA A 87 -27.45 -12.28 4.15
CA ALA A 87 -26.86 -11.37 5.13
C ALA A 87 -25.56 -11.93 5.77
N ARG A 88 -25.56 -13.23 6.14
CA ARG A 88 -24.37 -13.89 6.72
C ARG A 88 -23.25 -14.01 5.70
N ARG A 89 -23.60 -14.32 4.45
CA ARG A 89 -22.67 -14.36 3.31
C ARG A 89 -22.04 -13.00 3.06
N ALA A 90 -22.84 -11.94 2.95
CA ALA A 90 -22.37 -10.58 2.73
C ALA A 90 -21.41 -10.13 3.85
N GLN A 91 -21.79 -10.35 5.11
CA GLN A 91 -20.96 -10.03 6.26
C GLN A 91 -19.62 -10.79 6.22
N ALA A 92 -19.63 -12.09 5.95
CA ALA A 92 -18.42 -12.91 5.87
C ALA A 92 -17.49 -12.47 4.72
N MET A 93 -18.05 -12.11 3.56
CA MET A 93 -17.25 -11.62 2.42
C MET A 93 -16.56 -10.29 2.71
N ARG A 94 -17.24 -9.34 3.37
CA ARG A 94 -16.64 -8.05 3.73
C ARG A 94 -15.58 -8.18 4.83
N ALA A 95 -15.85 -9.03 5.82
CA ALA A 95 -14.89 -9.36 6.85
C ALA A 95 -13.61 -10.01 6.27
N HIS A 96 -13.78 -10.93 5.31
CA HIS A 96 -12.66 -11.53 4.58
C HIS A 96 -11.85 -10.47 3.82
N ALA A 97 -12.51 -9.58 3.07
CA ALA A 97 -11.85 -8.49 2.36
C ALA A 97 -11.03 -7.59 3.30
N ALA A 98 -11.57 -7.24 4.46
CA ALA A 98 -10.86 -6.45 5.46
C ALA A 98 -9.66 -7.18 6.07
N ALA A 99 -9.78 -8.48 6.35
CA ALA A 99 -8.66 -9.28 6.84
C ALA A 99 -7.54 -9.36 5.79
N MET A 100 -7.89 -9.65 4.54
CA MET A 100 -6.95 -9.68 3.41
C MET A 100 -6.23 -8.34 3.22
N ARG A 101 -6.98 -7.23 3.26
CA ARG A 101 -6.40 -5.89 3.11
C ARG A 101 -5.50 -5.52 4.28
N THR A 102 -5.83 -5.95 5.48
CA THR A 102 -4.99 -5.74 6.68
C THR A 102 -3.70 -6.56 6.59
N ALA A 103 -3.78 -7.83 6.19
CA ALA A 103 -2.61 -8.67 5.97
C ALA A 103 -1.68 -8.08 4.89
N ALA A 104 -2.24 -7.64 3.76
CA ALA A 104 -1.49 -6.98 2.70
C ALA A 104 -0.78 -5.69 3.17
N LEU A 105 -1.38 -4.94 4.10
CA LEU A 105 -0.72 -3.79 4.71
C LEU A 105 0.51 -4.23 5.50
N MET A 106 0.38 -5.27 6.32
CA MET A 106 1.50 -5.78 7.14
C MET A 106 2.67 -6.25 6.27
N ASP A 107 2.38 -6.90 5.14
CA ASP A 107 3.41 -7.35 4.19
C ASP A 107 4.07 -6.17 3.46
N SER A 108 3.30 -5.09 3.22
CA SER A 108 3.75 -3.94 2.42
C SER A 108 4.45 -2.84 3.22
N CYS A 109 4.32 -2.86 4.55
CA CYS A 109 4.68 -1.72 5.41
C CYS A 109 5.98 -1.92 6.23
N THR A 110 6.75 -2.97 5.95
CA THR A 110 7.96 -3.35 6.71
C THR A 110 9.10 -2.33 6.62
N HIS A 111 9.21 -1.63 5.49
CA HIS A 111 10.32 -0.71 5.19
C HIS A 111 9.83 0.68 4.75
N CYS A 112 8.58 1.02 5.09
CA CYS A 112 8.02 2.32 4.78
C CYS A 112 8.53 3.40 5.74
N LEU A 113 8.65 4.62 5.23
CA LEU A 113 8.84 5.79 6.09
C LEU A 113 7.55 6.10 6.83
N ASP A 114 7.62 6.77 7.99
CA ASP A 114 6.45 7.04 8.84
C ASP A 114 5.32 7.75 8.09
N GLY A 115 5.63 8.77 7.28
CA GLY A 115 4.63 9.46 6.46
C GLY A 115 3.98 8.55 5.41
N ASP A 116 4.75 7.68 4.77
CA ASP A 116 4.24 6.72 3.79
C ASP A 116 3.37 5.64 4.47
N ALA A 117 3.82 5.14 5.63
CA ALA A 117 3.07 4.20 6.45
C ALA A 117 1.74 4.80 6.91
N ALA A 118 1.72 6.08 7.33
CA ALA A 118 0.52 6.78 7.74
C ALA A 118 -0.48 6.94 6.59
N VAL A 119 -0.01 7.25 5.38
CA VAL A 119 -0.88 7.29 4.18
C VAL A 119 -1.49 5.91 3.90
N MET A 120 -0.70 4.84 3.99
CA MET A 120 -1.24 3.48 3.80
C MET A 120 -2.23 3.09 4.90
N ALA A 121 -1.98 3.49 6.15
CA ALA A 121 -2.89 3.29 7.28
C ALA A 121 -4.24 4.01 7.08
N GLN A 122 -4.21 5.25 6.60
CA GLN A 122 -5.43 6.01 6.25
C GLN A 122 -6.24 5.31 5.14
N ALA A 123 -5.56 4.79 4.11
CA ALA A 123 -6.20 4.01 3.06
C ALA A 123 -6.91 2.76 3.62
N LEU A 124 -6.24 2.02 4.51
CA LEU A 124 -6.81 0.83 5.15
C LEU A 124 -8.00 1.20 6.04
N ALA A 125 -7.87 2.22 6.88
CA ALA A 125 -8.95 2.68 7.76
C ALA A 125 -10.21 3.04 6.97
N LEU A 126 -10.07 3.86 5.93
CA LEU A 126 -11.19 4.22 5.07
C LEU A 126 -11.77 3.00 4.33
N THR A 127 -10.92 2.06 3.87
CA THR A 127 -11.39 0.80 3.25
C THR A 127 -12.29 0.02 4.22
N VAL A 128 -11.84 -0.16 5.44
CA VAL A 128 -12.53 -0.94 6.48
C VAL A 128 -13.86 -0.28 6.87
N ASP A 129 -13.90 1.05 6.95
CA ASP A 129 -15.14 1.78 7.20
C ASP A 129 -16.13 1.66 6.03
N ARG A 130 -15.67 1.77 4.78
CA ARG A 130 -16.54 1.57 3.61
C ARG A 130 -17.10 0.15 3.53
N LEU A 131 -16.31 -0.86 3.90
CA LEU A 131 -16.79 -2.24 3.99
C LEU A 131 -17.83 -2.41 5.11
N ALA A 132 -17.71 -1.70 6.22
CA ALA A 132 -18.68 -1.74 7.30
C ALA A 132 -20.02 -1.08 6.92
N ASP A 133 -19.97 0.03 6.17
CA ASP A 133 -21.16 0.80 5.79
C ASP A 133 -21.86 0.28 4.51
N ALA A 134 -21.26 -0.70 3.83
CA ALA A 134 -21.80 -1.25 2.60
C ALA A 134 -23.20 -1.86 2.80
N ARG A 135 -24.09 -1.60 1.84
CA ARG A 135 -25.48 -2.09 1.89
C ARG A 135 -25.57 -3.55 1.42
N ASP A 136 -26.49 -4.29 2.03
CA ASP A 136 -26.85 -5.63 1.58
C ASP A 136 -27.73 -5.58 0.32
N ALA A 137 -27.58 -6.58 -0.56
CA ALA A 137 -28.51 -6.83 -1.65
C ALA A 137 -29.48 -7.95 -1.24
N PRO A 138 -30.80 -7.83 -1.50
CA PRO A 138 -31.77 -8.84 -1.07
C PRO A 138 -31.73 -10.17 -1.85
N SER A 139 -31.00 -10.26 -2.97
CA SER A 139 -31.18 -11.37 -3.94
C SER A 139 -29.90 -11.95 -4.55
N ALA A 140 -28.72 -11.43 -4.19
CA ALA A 140 -27.44 -11.90 -4.71
C ALA A 140 -26.30 -11.56 -3.73
N PRO A 141 -25.21 -12.33 -3.67
CA PRO A 141 -24.04 -11.92 -2.91
C PRO A 141 -23.54 -10.57 -3.43
N PRO A 142 -23.31 -9.59 -2.54
CA PRO A 142 -22.90 -8.26 -2.97
C PRO A 142 -21.51 -8.31 -3.65
N PRO A 143 -21.23 -7.41 -4.60
CA PRO A 143 -19.88 -7.19 -5.06
C PRO A 143 -19.02 -6.67 -3.92
N VAL A 144 -17.79 -7.17 -3.84
CA VAL A 144 -16.80 -6.75 -2.84
C VAL A 144 -15.46 -6.59 -3.52
N VAL A 145 -14.86 -5.41 -3.41
CA VAL A 145 -13.45 -5.20 -3.76
C VAL A 145 -12.62 -5.64 -2.57
N GLU A 146 -11.78 -6.65 -2.77
CA GLU A 146 -10.88 -7.20 -1.76
C GLU A 146 -9.54 -6.46 -1.76
N SER A 147 -9.10 -5.97 -2.93
CA SER A 147 -7.84 -5.26 -3.07
C SER A 147 -7.86 -4.30 -4.26
N VAL A 148 -7.14 -3.19 -4.11
CA VAL A 148 -6.63 -2.40 -5.23
C VAL A 148 -5.19 -2.84 -5.46
N GLU A 149 -4.88 -3.23 -6.68
CA GLU A 149 -3.63 -3.86 -7.07
C GLU A 149 -3.01 -3.19 -8.31
N THR A 150 -1.74 -3.48 -8.51
CA THR A 150 -1.04 -3.30 -9.79
C THR A 150 -1.31 -4.51 -10.71
N PRO A 151 -1.01 -4.42 -12.02
CA PRO A 151 -1.28 -5.51 -12.97
C PRO A 151 -0.59 -6.84 -12.61
N ASP A 152 0.54 -6.79 -11.94
CA ASP A 152 1.33 -7.91 -11.41
C ASP A 152 0.82 -8.46 -10.06
N ARG A 153 -0.40 -8.06 -9.64
CA ARG A 153 -1.09 -8.53 -8.41
C ARG A 153 -0.44 -8.11 -7.10
N ARG A 154 0.36 -7.04 -7.11
CA ARG A 154 0.84 -6.43 -5.87
C ARG A 154 -0.22 -5.46 -5.35
N ALA A 155 -0.72 -5.73 -4.14
CA ALA A 155 -1.64 -4.86 -3.44
C ALA A 155 -1.01 -3.50 -3.16
N ILE A 156 -1.77 -2.44 -3.43
CA ILE A 156 -1.34 -1.06 -3.24
C ILE A 156 -2.38 -0.29 -2.44
N PHE A 157 -1.90 0.66 -1.66
CA PHE A 157 -2.69 1.51 -0.77
C PHE A 157 -2.59 2.97 -1.19
N ALA A 158 -1.54 3.33 -1.92
CA ALA A 158 -1.32 4.68 -2.38
C ALA A 158 -0.73 4.73 -3.80
N VAL A 159 -1.02 5.82 -4.50
CA VAL A 159 -0.45 6.17 -5.79
C VAL A 159 0.26 7.51 -5.64
N ARG A 160 1.48 7.63 -6.17
CA ARG A 160 2.13 8.94 -6.32
C ARG A 160 1.77 9.53 -7.67
N SER A 161 1.46 10.83 -7.68
CA SER A 161 1.35 11.58 -8.92
C SER A 161 2.68 11.55 -9.67
N GLY A 162 2.62 11.35 -10.98
CA GLY A 162 3.78 11.21 -11.84
C GLY A 162 3.41 11.41 -13.31
N GLU A 163 4.41 11.34 -14.19
CA GLU A 163 4.27 11.69 -15.61
C GLU A 163 3.64 10.60 -16.49
N GLY A 164 3.18 9.49 -15.92
CA GLY A 164 2.64 8.35 -16.67
C GLY A 164 1.30 7.87 -16.15
N ASP A 165 0.51 7.29 -17.05
CA ASP A 165 -0.73 6.62 -16.72
C ASP A 165 -0.48 5.51 -15.69
N LYS A 166 -1.43 5.36 -14.77
CA LYS A 166 -1.36 4.34 -13.73
C LYS A 166 -2.38 3.26 -14.07
N HIS A 167 -1.89 2.06 -14.36
CA HIS A 167 -2.74 0.89 -14.55
C HIS A 167 -3.02 0.25 -13.20
N LEU A 168 -4.31 0.20 -12.85
CA LEU A 168 -4.79 -0.31 -11.57
C LEU A 168 -5.71 -1.50 -11.82
N VAL A 169 -5.83 -2.37 -10.82
CA VAL A 169 -6.72 -3.51 -10.84
C VAL A 169 -7.56 -3.48 -9.57
N LEU A 170 -8.88 -3.58 -9.71
CA LEU A 170 -9.77 -3.91 -8.62
C LEU A 170 -9.94 -5.43 -8.60
N ALA A 171 -9.35 -6.09 -7.61
CA ALA A 171 -9.50 -7.52 -7.39
C ALA A 171 -10.58 -7.77 -6.34
N GLY A 172 -11.42 -8.79 -6.54
CA GLY A 172 -12.48 -9.10 -5.60
C GLY A 172 -13.46 -10.15 -6.10
N ARG A 173 -14.74 -9.99 -5.72
CA ARG A 173 -15.81 -10.95 -6.03
C ARG A 173 -17.05 -10.23 -6.54
N ASN A 174 -17.73 -10.89 -7.48
CA ASN A 174 -18.97 -10.45 -8.12
C ASN A 174 -18.90 -9.02 -8.70
N LEU A 175 -17.70 -8.53 -9.04
CA LEU A 175 -17.48 -7.16 -9.50
C LEU A 175 -18.10 -6.86 -10.88
N ALA A 176 -18.29 -7.90 -11.68
CA ALA A 176 -18.97 -7.84 -12.97
C ALA A 176 -19.82 -9.09 -13.17
N ASP A 177 -20.87 -8.95 -13.96
CA ASP A 177 -21.77 -10.03 -14.35
C ASP A 177 -21.80 -10.11 -15.88
N ALA A 178 -21.57 -11.30 -16.44
CA ALA A 178 -21.59 -11.54 -17.88
C ALA A 178 -22.96 -11.23 -18.52
N GLN A 179 -24.04 -11.27 -17.75
CA GLN A 179 -25.39 -10.92 -18.18
C GLN A 179 -25.66 -9.40 -18.17
N CYS A 180 -24.79 -8.61 -17.54
CA CYS A 180 -24.86 -7.16 -17.45
C CYS A 180 -23.94 -6.47 -18.46
N ALA A 181 -24.03 -5.14 -18.58
CA ALA A 181 -23.01 -4.35 -19.25
C ALA A 181 -21.78 -4.24 -18.35
N ASP A 182 -20.64 -3.90 -18.94
CA ASP A 182 -19.42 -3.68 -18.18
C ASP A 182 -19.70 -2.62 -17.08
N PRO A 183 -19.22 -2.86 -15.85
CA PRO A 183 -19.47 -1.94 -14.75
C PRO A 183 -18.84 -0.59 -15.04
N GLN A 184 -19.52 0.48 -14.61
CA GLN A 184 -18.93 1.80 -14.61
C GLN A 184 -18.11 1.97 -13.35
N VAL A 185 -16.90 2.51 -13.50
CA VAL A 185 -16.07 2.92 -12.37
C VAL A 185 -15.90 4.43 -12.38
N SER A 186 -16.24 5.07 -11.26
CA SER A 186 -16.02 6.51 -11.03
C SER A 186 -15.19 6.73 -9.78
N ALA A 187 -14.63 7.93 -9.61
CA ALA A 187 -13.84 8.27 -8.43
C ALA A 187 -14.34 9.51 -7.70
N THR A 188 -14.26 9.48 -6.38
CA THR A 188 -14.53 10.62 -5.49
C THR A 188 -13.46 10.77 -4.42
N ASP A 189 -13.48 11.89 -3.70
CA ASP A 189 -12.83 12.01 -2.40
C ASP A 189 -13.60 11.24 -1.30
N GLU A 190 -13.12 11.29 -0.06
CA GLU A 190 -13.78 10.67 1.09
C GLU A 190 -15.16 11.27 1.45
N LYS A 191 -15.45 12.48 1.00
CA LYS A 191 -16.73 13.19 1.23
C LYS A 191 -17.73 12.93 0.12
N GLY A 192 -17.34 12.19 -0.93
CA GLY A 192 -18.16 11.89 -2.10
C GLY A 192 -18.11 12.98 -3.18
N THR A 193 -17.20 13.94 -3.07
CA THR A 193 -16.96 14.95 -4.12
C THR A 193 -16.29 14.26 -5.31
N PRO A 194 -16.82 14.39 -6.54
CA PRO A 194 -16.18 13.81 -7.72
C PRO A 194 -14.72 14.25 -7.87
N SER A 195 -13.84 13.27 -8.08
CA SER A 195 -12.43 13.54 -8.37
C SER A 195 -12.29 14.21 -9.74
N ALA A 196 -11.36 15.16 -9.86
CA ALA A 196 -11.07 15.82 -11.13
C ALA A 196 -10.54 14.85 -12.20
N VAL A 197 -9.81 13.83 -11.76
CA VAL A 197 -9.34 12.72 -12.59
C VAL A 197 -10.29 11.54 -12.37
N GLN A 198 -10.78 10.96 -13.45
CA GLN A 198 -11.68 9.79 -13.42
C GLN A 198 -10.96 8.59 -14.05
N PRO A 199 -11.12 7.38 -13.51
CA PRO A 199 -10.54 6.17 -14.08
C PRO A 199 -11.32 5.74 -15.32
N THR A 200 -10.64 5.09 -16.26
CA THR A 200 -11.27 4.43 -17.41
C THR A 200 -11.18 2.92 -17.26
N VAL A 201 -12.29 2.22 -17.41
CA VAL A 201 -12.33 0.74 -17.40
C VAL A 201 -11.77 0.21 -18.71
N THR A 202 -10.75 -0.65 -18.63
CA THR A 202 -10.14 -1.29 -19.80
C THR A 202 -10.55 -2.75 -19.96
N ASN A 203 -10.91 -3.42 -18.87
CA ASN A 203 -11.38 -4.80 -18.87
C ASN A 203 -12.21 -5.07 -17.61
N ALA A 204 -13.24 -5.93 -17.69
CA ALA A 204 -14.08 -6.28 -16.56
C ALA A 204 -14.42 -7.78 -16.54
N GLN A 205 -14.17 -8.41 -15.40
CA GLN A 205 -14.44 -9.81 -15.11
C GLN A 205 -15.02 -9.93 -13.68
N PRO A 206 -15.75 -11.02 -13.36
CA PRO A 206 -16.41 -11.15 -12.07
C PRO A 206 -15.49 -11.01 -10.84
N GLY A 207 -14.20 -11.33 -10.98
CA GLY A 207 -13.23 -11.16 -9.89
C GLY A 207 -12.19 -10.06 -10.11
N ARG A 208 -12.28 -9.31 -11.23
CA ARG A 208 -11.20 -8.42 -11.65
C ARG A 208 -11.67 -7.34 -12.60
N ILE A 209 -11.47 -6.07 -12.24
CA ILE A 209 -11.68 -4.93 -13.14
C ILE A 209 -10.33 -4.24 -13.35
N GLU A 210 -9.90 -4.09 -14.61
CA GLU A 210 -8.72 -3.31 -14.97
C GLU A 210 -9.12 -1.88 -15.27
N LEU A 211 -8.32 -0.95 -14.74
CA LEU A 211 -8.52 0.48 -14.85
C LEU A 211 -7.25 1.15 -15.34
N THR A 212 -7.42 2.22 -16.10
CA THR A 212 -6.35 3.19 -16.36
C THR A 212 -6.72 4.50 -15.70
N LEU A 213 -5.86 4.97 -14.80
CA LEU A 213 -5.92 6.30 -14.21
C LEU A 213 -5.00 7.20 -15.04
N PRO A 214 -5.55 8.16 -15.79
CA PRO A 214 -4.75 8.95 -16.71
C PRO A 214 -3.75 9.83 -15.96
N ALA A 215 -2.59 10.03 -16.59
CA ALA A 215 -1.57 10.94 -16.13
C ALA A 215 -2.12 12.37 -16.03
N GLY A 216 -1.58 13.16 -15.12
CA GLY A 216 -1.83 14.60 -15.08
C GLY A 216 -1.73 15.20 -13.70
N SER A 217 -1.51 16.50 -13.68
CA SER A 217 -1.45 17.34 -12.47
C SER A 217 -2.78 17.46 -11.70
N GLY A 218 -3.85 16.80 -12.17
CA GLY A 218 -5.18 16.81 -11.56
C GLY A 218 -5.35 15.84 -10.39
N LEU A 219 -4.38 14.97 -10.12
CA LEU A 219 -4.40 14.09 -8.96
C LEU A 219 -4.03 14.86 -7.70
N THR A 220 -5.04 15.34 -6.99
CA THR A 220 -4.89 16.04 -5.71
C THR A 220 -4.58 15.04 -4.60
N PRO A 221 -3.61 15.33 -3.70
CA PRO A 221 -3.35 14.49 -2.54
C PRO A 221 -4.59 14.28 -1.66
N GLY A 222 -4.78 13.06 -1.16
CA GLY A 222 -5.89 12.66 -0.32
C GLY A 222 -6.60 11.39 -0.79
N SER A 223 -7.71 11.08 -0.14
CA SER A 223 -8.49 9.87 -0.37
C SER A 223 -9.05 9.81 -1.80
N TYR A 224 -8.92 8.66 -2.45
CA TYR A 224 -9.47 8.39 -3.79
C TYR A 224 -10.29 7.11 -3.74
N VAL A 225 -11.60 7.28 -3.67
CA VAL A 225 -12.58 6.21 -3.54
C VAL A 225 -13.06 5.82 -4.93
N LEU A 226 -12.84 4.58 -5.32
CA LEU A 226 -13.27 3.97 -6.58
C LEU A 226 -14.64 3.32 -6.39
N HIS A 227 -15.62 3.83 -7.13
CA HIS A 227 -17.02 3.44 -7.08
C HIS A 227 -17.34 2.49 -8.24
N VAL A 228 -17.59 1.21 -7.96
CA VAL A 228 -17.95 0.20 -8.97
C VAL A 228 -19.46 0.04 -9.00
N LYS A 229 -20.09 0.45 -10.11
CA LYS A 229 -21.54 0.36 -10.32
C LYS A 229 -21.88 -0.57 -11.46
N SER A 230 -22.74 -1.56 -11.18
CA SER A 230 -23.29 -2.43 -12.22
C SER A 230 -24.13 -1.63 -13.22
N GLN A 231 -23.98 -1.94 -14.50
CA GLN A 231 -24.75 -1.31 -15.59
C GLN A 231 -25.71 -2.32 -16.22
N ARG A 232 -26.96 -1.92 -16.44
CA ARG A 232 -27.94 -2.77 -17.14
C ARG A 232 -27.70 -2.71 -18.64
N LYS A 233 -27.69 -3.86 -19.31
CA LYS A 233 -27.86 -3.92 -20.78
C LYS A 233 -29.34 -3.65 -21.07
N ALA A 234 -29.63 -2.60 -21.84
CA ALA A 234 -30.99 -2.12 -22.10
C ALA A 234 -31.96 -3.19 -22.69
N PHE A 235 -31.45 -4.31 -23.21
CA PHE A 235 -32.22 -5.37 -23.85
C PHE A 235 -32.23 -6.72 -23.10
N LEU A 236 -31.54 -6.85 -21.96
CA LEU A 236 -31.49 -8.10 -21.18
C LEU A 236 -32.22 -7.95 -19.83
N VAL A 237 -33.28 -8.73 -19.67
CA VAL A 237 -34.15 -8.76 -18.47
C VAL A 237 -33.47 -9.47 -17.27
N GLY A 238 -32.28 -10.07 -17.47
CA GLY A 238 -31.56 -10.85 -16.45
C GLY A 238 -30.62 -10.05 -15.54
N CYS A 239 -30.31 -8.80 -15.86
CA CYS A 239 -29.36 -8.00 -15.05
C CYS A 239 -30.05 -7.41 -13.81
N VAL A 240 -29.81 -8.00 -12.65
CA VAL A 240 -30.22 -7.44 -11.35
C VAL A 240 -29.25 -6.32 -10.97
N ALA A 241 -29.78 -5.19 -10.53
CA ALA A 241 -28.93 -4.10 -10.04
C ALA A 241 -28.21 -4.57 -8.77
N GLN A 242 -26.88 -4.65 -8.83
CA GLN A 242 -26.05 -4.95 -7.68
C GLN A 242 -25.81 -3.67 -6.87
N PRO A 243 -25.64 -3.76 -5.55
CA PRO A 243 -25.19 -2.61 -4.78
C PRO A 243 -23.78 -2.22 -5.24
N GLU A 244 -23.41 -0.99 -4.97
CA GLU A 244 -22.08 -0.50 -5.29
C GLU A 244 -20.99 -1.19 -4.47
N ALA A 245 -19.87 -1.53 -5.11
CA ALA A 245 -18.65 -1.93 -4.42
C ALA A 245 -17.64 -0.79 -4.46
N LEU A 246 -16.85 -0.68 -3.39
CA LEU A 246 -15.91 0.43 -3.21
C LEU A 246 -14.48 -0.11 -3.09
N GLY A 247 -13.57 0.44 -3.89
CA GLY A 247 -12.13 0.33 -3.70
C GLY A 247 -11.58 1.63 -3.14
N VAL A 248 -10.53 1.59 -2.32
CA VAL A 248 -9.92 2.79 -1.75
C VAL A 248 -8.41 2.76 -1.93
N LEU A 249 -7.87 3.89 -2.39
CA LEU A 249 -6.45 4.21 -2.39
C LEU A 249 -6.26 5.66 -1.96
N GLN A 250 -5.04 6.02 -1.59
CA GLN A 250 -4.63 7.39 -1.32
C GLN A 250 -3.83 7.94 -2.48
N ILE A 251 -4.07 9.19 -2.87
CA ILE A 251 -3.12 9.94 -3.67
C ILE A 251 -2.13 10.58 -2.70
N ALA A 252 -0.89 10.12 -2.76
CA ALA A 252 0.15 10.66 -1.89
C ALA A 252 0.77 11.92 -2.51
N PRO A 253 1.18 12.89 -1.67
CA PRO A 253 1.96 14.02 -2.16
C PRO A 253 3.29 13.53 -2.77
N ALA A 254 3.81 14.31 -3.71
CA ALA A 254 5.15 14.09 -4.22
C ALA A 254 6.16 14.14 -3.07
N PRO A 255 7.16 13.24 -3.03
CA PRO A 255 8.16 13.26 -1.98
C PRO A 255 8.92 14.58 -2.01
N ARG A 256 9.21 15.13 -0.83
CA ARG A 256 9.98 16.36 -0.67
C ARG A 256 10.82 16.25 0.59
N PHE A 257 12.13 16.41 0.45
CA PHE A 257 13.08 16.35 1.55
C PHE A 257 13.92 17.63 1.55
N ALA A 258 13.53 18.59 2.39
CA ALA A 258 14.29 19.83 2.56
C ALA A 258 15.24 19.67 3.74
N VAL A 259 16.54 19.93 3.53
CA VAL A 259 17.56 19.75 4.57
C VAL A 259 18.19 21.08 4.91
N THR A 260 18.07 21.47 6.18
CA THR A 260 18.88 22.52 6.79
C THR A 260 20.04 21.87 7.52
N TYR A 261 21.20 22.52 7.54
CA TYR A 261 22.39 22.02 8.19
C TYR A 261 23.13 23.11 8.93
N THR A 262 23.91 22.70 9.93
CA THR A 262 24.91 23.52 10.60
C THR A 262 26.25 22.81 10.53
N LEU A 263 27.25 23.48 9.96
CA LEU A 263 28.62 22.99 9.85
C LEU A 263 29.55 23.94 10.60
N ASP A 264 30.12 23.46 11.69
CA ASP A 264 31.08 24.19 12.52
C ASP A 264 32.50 23.71 12.24
N ALA A 265 33.43 24.65 12.08
CA ALA A 265 34.85 24.39 11.88
C ALA A 265 35.62 24.78 13.14
N ARG A 266 36.26 23.79 13.79
CA ARG A 266 37.07 24.03 14.98
C ARG A 266 38.49 24.41 14.58
N CYS A 267 38.97 25.56 15.03
CA CYS A 267 40.33 26.03 14.79
C CYS A 267 41.24 25.82 16.01
N SER A 268 42.55 25.72 15.78
CA SER A 268 43.56 25.82 16.83
C SER A 268 44.39 27.10 16.61
N PRO A 269 44.73 27.93 17.64
CA PRO A 269 44.45 27.82 19.07
C PRO A 269 43.55 28.97 19.58
N GLN A 270 42.52 29.37 18.83
CA GLN A 270 41.59 30.42 19.30
C GLN A 270 40.52 29.84 20.23
N PRO A 271 40.38 30.33 21.48
CA PRO A 271 39.26 30.01 22.34
C PRO A 271 38.02 30.73 21.80
N GLY A 272 37.02 29.96 21.36
CA GLY A 272 35.85 30.44 20.66
C GLY A 272 35.88 29.94 19.22
N GLY A 273 35.09 28.90 18.93
CA GLY A 273 34.89 28.46 17.56
C GLY A 273 34.38 29.60 16.69
N GLU A 274 34.70 29.56 15.40
CA GLU A 274 34.11 30.46 14.42
C GLU A 274 32.58 30.28 14.41
N PRO A 275 31.79 31.28 14.00
CA PRO A 275 30.35 31.12 13.90
C PRO A 275 30.03 29.94 12.98
N ALA A 276 29.17 29.05 13.46
CA ALA A 276 28.81 27.86 12.70
C ALA A 276 28.09 28.26 11.40
N LYS A 277 28.48 27.63 10.28
CA LYS A 277 27.82 27.86 9.00
C LYS A 277 26.47 27.18 9.00
N THR A 278 25.40 27.96 9.01
CA THR A 278 24.05 27.43 8.74
C THR A 278 23.73 27.56 7.26
N GLY A 279 23.15 26.52 6.67
CA GLY A 279 22.76 26.51 5.28
C GLY A 279 21.56 25.61 5.00
N SER A 280 21.16 25.57 3.75
CA SER A 280 20.09 24.70 3.27
C SER A 280 20.51 24.08 1.95
N LEU A 281 20.21 22.80 1.77
CA LEU A 281 20.38 22.12 0.50
C LEU A 281 19.10 22.24 -0.33
N PRO A 282 19.19 22.28 -1.66
CA PRO A 282 18.02 22.11 -2.52
C PRO A 282 17.24 20.86 -2.13
N ALA A 283 15.91 20.98 -2.10
CA ALA A 283 15.07 19.87 -1.68
C ALA A 283 15.13 18.72 -2.70
N LEU A 284 15.28 17.49 -2.21
CA LEU A 284 15.11 16.31 -3.05
C LEU A 284 13.61 16.08 -3.28
N THR A 285 13.20 15.91 -4.54
CA THR A 285 11.79 15.72 -4.94
C THR A 285 11.48 14.30 -5.41
N ALA A 286 12.42 13.37 -5.24
CA ALA A 286 12.29 11.98 -5.64
C ALA A 286 13.13 11.07 -4.73
N TYR A 287 12.67 9.83 -4.54
CA TYR A 287 13.48 8.77 -3.94
C TYR A 287 14.64 8.39 -4.86
N GLY A 288 15.76 7.95 -4.28
CA GLY A 288 16.98 7.65 -5.05
C GLY A 288 17.74 8.88 -5.55
N ALA A 289 17.19 10.09 -5.37
CA ALA A 289 17.83 11.31 -5.84
C ALA A 289 19.07 11.67 -5.00
N THR A 290 20.02 12.35 -5.64
CA THR A 290 21.24 12.85 -5.01
C THR A 290 21.39 14.34 -5.30
N GLN A 291 21.73 15.11 -4.28
CA GLN A 291 22.07 16.51 -4.38
C GLN A 291 23.48 16.73 -3.84
N VAL A 292 24.25 17.56 -4.54
CA VAL A 292 25.58 18.00 -4.10
C VAL A 292 25.56 19.51 -3.96
N ALA A 293 26.15 20.02 -2.89
CA ALA A 293 26.37 21.45 -2.70
C ALA A 293 27.81 21.71 -2.27
N GLN A 294 28.41 22.72 -2.87
CA GLN A 294 29.68 23.28 -2.40
C GLN A 294 29.42 24.09 -1.15
N VAL A 295 30.22 23.86 -0.11
CA VAL A 295 30.12 24.59 1.15
C VAL A 295 31.51 25.09 1.50
N GLU A 296 31.68 26.40 1.47
CA GLU A 296 32.85 27.01 2.07
C GLU A 296 32.58 27.12 3.58
N PRO A 297 33.29 26.34 4.42
CA PRO A 297 33.24 26.57 5.86
C PRO A 297 33.82 27.96 6.14
N ASP A 298 33.28 28.67 7.13
CA ASP A 298 33.70 30.02 7.48
C ASP A 298 35.17 30.08 7.97
N ALA A 299 35.65 31.28 8.33
CA ALA A 299 37.02 31.83 8.38
C ALA A 299 38.16 31.08 9.12
N CYS A 300 38.11 29.75 9.20
CA CYS A 300 39.15 28.87 9.70
C CYS A 300 40.08 28.41 8.57
N PRO A 301 41.27 29.00 8.36
CA PRO A 301 42.18 28.59 7.30
C PRO A 301 42.78 27.20 7.55
N THR A 302 42.93 26.80 8.82
CA THR A 302 43.50 25.51 9.24
C THR A 302 42.60 24.84 10.28
N PRO A 303 41.46 24.28 9.87
CA PRO A 303 40.56 23.57 10.77
C PRO A 303 41.24 22.30 11.30
N VAL A 304 41.07 22.04 12.59
CA VAL A 304 41.50 20.80 13.26
C VAL A 304 40.37 19.76 13.34
N GLY A 305 39.13 20.18 13.08
CA GLY A 305 38.00 19.28 12.94
C GLY A 305 36.72 20.00 12.55
N TYR A 306 35.71 19.21 12.23
CA TYR A 306 34.38 19.70 11.86
C TYR A 306 33.32 19.08 12.74
N THR A 307 32.22 19.79 12.92
CA THR A 307 31.00 19.29 13.55
C THR A 307 29.82 19.55 12.63
N LEU A 308 29.04 18.51 12.32
CA LEU A 308 27.86 18.59 11.44
C LEU A 308 26.60 18.21 12.19
N SER A 309 25.58 19.07 12.14
CA SER A 309 24.19 18.72 12.47
C SER A 309 23.27 19.06 11.29
N ALA A 310 22.12 18.43 11.24
CA ALA A 310 21.15 18.63 10.17
C ALA A 310 19.73 18.30 10.61
N GLN A 311 18.78 18.98 10.00
CA GLN A 311 17.35 18.75 10.15
C GLN A 311 16.71 18.59 8.77
N VAL A 312 15.92 17.53 8.63
CA VAL A 312 15.06 17.26 7.48
C VAL A 312 13.67 17.78 7.79
N THR A 313 13.06 18.45 6.82
CA THR A 313 11.61 18.69 6.75
C THR A 313 11.03 17.89 5.59
N TYR A 314 10.00 17.10 5.86
CA TYR A 314 9.34 16.23 4.89
C TYR A 314 8.16 16.94 4.20
N ALA A 315 7.58 16.28 3.19
CA ALA A 315 6.43 16.81 2.43
C ALA A 315 5.19 17.06 3.29
N ASP A 316 5.01 16.28 4.37
CA ASP A 316 3.92 16.43 5.34
C ASP A 316 4.19 17.51 6.41
N GLY A 317 5.36 18.17 6.34
CA GLY A 317 5.79 19.19 7.29
C GLY A 317 6.42 18.65 8.58
N SER A 318 6.46 17.33 8.77
CA SER A 318 7.16 16.72 9.90
C SER A 318 8.66 17.02 9.81
N GLN A 319 9.33 17.02 10.96
CA GLN A 319 10.74 17.32 11.06
C GLN A 319 11.47 16.26 11.87
N ALA A 320 12.67 15.90 11.41
CA ALA A 320 13.55 15.00 12.12
C ALA A 320 15.00 15.42 11.85
N GLY A 321 15.91 15.16 12.77
CA GLY A 321 17.28 15.62 12.63
C GLY A 321 18.29 14.73 13.30
N ILE A 322 19.55 15.09 13.12
CA ILE A 322 20.68 14.48 13.78
C ILE A 322 21.33 15.49 14.72
N SER A 323 21.74 14.99 15.88
CA SER A 323 22.59 15.75 16.80
C SER A 323 23.97 15.99 16.16
N PRO A 324 24.74 16.99 16.65
CA PRO A 324 26.06 17.30 16.12
C PRO A 324 27.01 16.08 16.13
N ILE A 325 27.61 15.78 14.99
CA ILE A 325 28.61 14.72 14.81
C ILE A 325 29.96 15.37 14.53
N ALA A 326 30.95 15.11 15.38
CA ALA A 326 32.28 15.67 15.26
C ALA A 326 33.26 14.68 14.61
N GLN A 327 34.09 15.17 13.70
CA GLN A 327 35.20 14.40 13.10
C GLN A 327 36.48 15.28 12.99
N PRO A 328 37.66 14.65 12.94
CA PRO A 328 38.91 15.32 12.56
C PRO A 328 38.86 15.96 11.17
N ALA A 329 39.74 16.92 10.90
CA ALA A 329 39.69 17.73 9.66
C ALA A 329 39.99 16.95 8.37
N ASP A 330 40.66 15.80 8.49
CA ASP A 330 40.99 14.88 7.40
C ASP A 330 39.95 13.76 7.21
N ALA A 331 38.95 13.69 8.08
CA ALA A 331 37.92 12.66 8.06
C ALA A 331 36.58 13.19 7.49
N ALA A 332 35.95 12.39 6.62
CA ALA A 332 34.59 12.66 6.16
C ALA A 332 33.57 12.36 7.28
N ILE A 333 32.48 13.13 7.31
CA ILE A 333 31.32 12.81 8.16
C ILE A 333 30.26 12.18 7.27
N THR A 334 29.78 11.00 7.62
CA THR A 334 28.59 10.40 6.99
C THR A 334 27.55 10.17 8.06
N ALA A 335 26.36 10.73 7.86
CA ALA A 335 25.25 10.59 8.76
C ALA A 335 24.03 10.00 8.06
N GLY A 336 23.43 8.99 8.70
CA GLY A 336 22.07 8.57 8.39
C GLY A 336 21.10 9.62 8.94
N LEU A 337 20.28 10.16 8.06
CA LEU A 337 19.13 10.98 8.42
C LEU A 337 17.89 10.06 8.48
N PRO A 338 16.91 10.36 9.34
CA PRO A 338 15.63 9.66 9.30
C PRO A 338 15.02 9.71 7.89
N GLY A 339 14.14 8.75 7.57
CA GLY A 339 13.57 8.71 6.24
C GLY A 339 14.44 8.04 5.16
N GLY A 340 15.48 7.28 5.55
CA GLY A 340 16.39 6.65 4.58
C GLY A 340 17.25 7.65 3.81
N LEU A 341 17.44 8.84 4.37
CA LEU A 341 18.30 9.88 3.81
C LEU A 341 19.73 9.68 4.34
N SER A 342 20.73 10.09 3.57
CA SER A 342 22.11 10.18 4.05
C SER A 342 22.71 11.53 3.69
N LEU A 343 23.42 12.12 4.64
CA LEU A 343 24.14 13.37 4.47
C LEU A 343 25.63 13.10 4.70
N GLN A 344 26.45 13.50 3.74
CA GLN A 344 27.89 13.33 3.80
C GLN A 344 28.60 14.68 3.66
N TRP A 345 29.49 15.01 4.59
CA TRP A 345 30.46 16.09 4.47
C TRP A 345 31.83 15.53 4.08
N ASN A 346 32.42 16.07 3.02
CA ASN A 346 33.78 15.76 2.61
C ASN A 346 34.66 17.02 2.69
N PRO A 347 35.59 17.10 3.66
CA PRO A 347 36.43 18.29 3.85
C PRO A 347 37.46 18.49 2.74
N ALA A 348 37.90 17.42 2.06
CA ALA A 348 38.93 17.51 1.01
C ALA A 348 38.43 18.25 -0.24
N VAL A 349 37.15 18.09 -0.57
CA VAL A 349 36.50 18.75 -1.72
C VAL A 349 35.49 19.82 -1.30
N ARG A 350 35.31 20.05 0.01
CA ARG A 350 34.39 21.02 0.60
C ARG A 350 32.94 20.88 0.11
N GLN A 351 32.44 19.65 0.10
CA GLN A 351 31.09 19.34 -0.38
C GLN A 351 30.21 18.68 0.67
N LEU A 352 28.94 19.06 0.66
CA LEU A 352 27.85 18.28 1.23
C LEU A 352 27.15 17.48 0.13
N VAL A 353 26.94 16.19 0.39
CA VAL A 353 26.19 15.28 -0.48
C VAL A 353 24.99 14.75 0.29
N LEU A 354 23.79 15.06 -0.19
CA LEU A 354 22.54 14.53 0.32
C LEU A 354 22.02 13.46 -0.64
N ARG A 355 21.68 12.29 -0.12
CA ARG A 355 21.12 11.19 -0.91
C ARG A 355 19.84 10.68 -0.28
N SER A 356 18.84 10.39 -1.10
CA SER A 356 17.68 9.61 -0.71
C SER A 356 17.87 8.15 -1.12
N ALA A 357 17.56 7.22 -0.22
CA ALA A 357 17.45 5.81 -0.57
C ALA A 357 16.34 5.58 -1.61
N ALA A 358 16.39 4.43 -2.27
CA ALA A 358 15.26 3.99 -3.08
C ALA A 358 14.01 3.80 -2.22
N ASN A 359 12.83 4.01 -2.80
CA ASN A 359 11.58 3.72 -2.09
C ASN A 359 11.47 2.21 -1.85
N ALA A 360 11.54 1.79 -0.59
CA ALA A 360 11.36 0.39 -0.19
C ALA A 360 9.91 0.06 0.20
N CYS A 361 9.00 1.04 0.15
CA CYS A 361 7.61 0.88 0.52
C CYS A 361 6.79 0.28 -0.64
N THR A 362 6.52 -1.02 -0.56
CA THR A 362 5.86 -1.80 -1.64
C THR A 362 4.35 -1.60 -1.70
N GLY A 363 3.75 -0.82 -0.78
CA GLY A 363 2.33 -0.43 -0.83
C GLY A 363 2.02 0.75 -1.75
N PHE A 364 3.03 1.30 -2.44
CA PHE A 364 2.90 2.46 -3.34
C PHE A 364 3.06 2.07 -4.82
N TYR A 365 2.41 2.85 -5.70
CA TYR A 365 2.53 2.75 -7.16
C TYR A 365 2.93 4.06 -7.84
#